data_AF-A0A3B0YHF9-F1
#
_entry.id   AF-A0A3B0YHF9-F1
#
_cell.length_a   1.000
_cell.length_b   1.000
_cell.length_c   1.000
_cell.angle_alpha   90.00
_cell.angle_beta   90.00
_cell.angle_gamma   90.00
#
_symmetry.space_group_name_H-M   'P 1'
#
loop_
_entity.id
_entity.type
_entity.pdbx_description
1 polymer ?
#
loop_
_entity_poly.entity_id
_entity_poly.type
_entity_poly.pdbx_seq_one_letter_code
_entity_poly.pdbx_strand_id
1 'polypeptide(L)' 'MTLDDELVDAVDAVVKKLHTSRSAFARKALRDAVENVRMKQLEEKHKAGYQRKPVQTPEFDVWESEQEWPE' A
#
# COMPACT_ATOMS: atom_id res chain seq x y z
N MET A 1 1.39 23.03 -10.96
CA MET A 1 0.21 22.13 -10.83
C MET A 1 -0.97 22.98 -10.46
N THR A 2 -2.08 22.84 -11.18
CA THR A 2 -3.36 23.43 -10.83
C THR A 2 -4.11 22.45 -9.94
N LEU A 3 -4.49 22.90 -8.74
CA LEU A 3 -5.31 22.16 -7.79
C LEU A 3 -6.61 22.93 -7.63
N ASP A 4 -7.70 22.21 -7.35
CA ASP A 4 -8.97 22.84 -6.99
C ASP A 4 -8.86 23.57 -5.64
N ASP A 5 -9.63 24.64 -5.49
CA ASP A 5 -9.55 25.51 -4.32
C ASP A 5 -9.94 24.78 -3.03
N GLU A 6 -10.92 23.86 -3.09
CA GLU A 6 -11.33 23.04 -1.94
C GLU A 6 -10.19 22.16 -1.42
N LEU A 7 -9.42 21.53 -2.32
CA LEU A 7 -8.25 20.74 -1.96
C LEU A 7 -7.14 21.62 -1.38
N VAL A 8 -6.93 22.83 -1.89
CA VAL A 8 -5.94 23.76 -1.34
C VAL A 8 -6.29 24.13 0.10
N ASP A 9 -7.56 24.45 0.37
CA ASP A 9 -8.05 24.78 1.71
C ASP A 9 -7.92 23.60 2.68
N ALA A 10 -8.24 22.39 2.23
CA ALA A 10 -8.05 21.18 3.01
C ALA A 10 -6.57 20.93 3.35
N VAL A 11 -5.67 21.11 2.36
CA VAL A 11 -4.23 21.00 2.58
C VAL A 11 -3.77 22.03 3.59
N ASP A 12 -4.26 23.27 3.52
CA ASP A 12 -3.91 24.34 4.48
C ASP A 12 -4.24 24.00 5.92
N ALA A 13 -5.46 23.51 6.16
CA ALA A 13 -5.89 23.09 7.48
C ALA A 13 -4.95 22.01 8.05
N VAL A 14 -4.55 21.05 7.21
CA VAL A 14 -3.68 19.95 7.60
C VAL A 14 -2.25 20.42 7.86
N VAL A 15 -1.65 21.21 6.96
CA VAL A 15 -0.26 21.64 7.14
C VAL A 15 -0.09 22.57 8.33
N LYS A 16 -1.11 23.37 8.66
CA LYS A 16 -1.15 24.17 9.89
C LYS A 16 -1.15 23.30 11.13
N LYS A 17 -1.95 22.23 11.16
CA LYS A 17 -2.01 21.26 12.27
C LYS A 17 -0.71 20.46 12.43
N LEU A 18 -0.08 20.11 11.32
CA LEU A 18 1.15 19.30 11.28
C LEU A 18 2.43 20.13 11.34
N HIS A 19 2.32 21.47 11.46
CA HIS A 19 3.46 22.39 11.45
C HIS A 19 4.43 22.15 10.28
N THR A 20 3.88 21.97 9.08
CA THR A 20 4.64 21.74 7.85
C THR A 20 4.25 22.74 6.76
N SER A 21 4.88 22.66 5.58
CA SER A 21 4.53 23.50 4.43
C SER A 21 3.71 22.73 3.40
N ARG A 22 2.90 23.44 2.60
CA ARG A 22 2.15 22.85 1.47
C ARG A 22 3.05 22.02 0.56
N SER A 23 4.24 22.52 0.24
CA SER A 23 5.17 21.84 -0.68
C SER A 23 5.84 20.60 -0.06
N ALA A 24 6.08 20.60 1.26
CA ALA A 24 6.58 19.41 1.95
C ALA A 24 5.49 18.33 2.02
N PHE A 25 4.27 18.72 2.39
CA PHE A 25 3.12 17.82 2.43
C PHE A 25 2.79 17.23 1.06
N ALA A 26 2.68 18.07 0.02
CA ALA A 26 2.38 17.62 -1.34
C ALA A 26 3.46 16.66 -1.88
N ARG A 27 4.75 16.95 -1.66
CA ARG A 27 5.83 16.03 -2.06
C ARG A 27 5.74 14.69 -1.35
N LYS A 28 5.42 14.68 -0.06
CA LYS A 28 5.24 13.43 0.69
C LYS A 28 4.03 12.66 0.14
N ALA A 29 2.88 13.31 0.01
CA ALA A 29 1.66 12.68 -0.49
C ALA A 29 1.84 12.08 -1.90
N LEU A 30 2.55 12.79 -2.79
CA LEU A 30 2.84 12.29 -4.14
C LEU A 30 3.78 11.08 -4.11
N ARG A 31 4.82 11.08 -3.26
CA ARG A 31 5.70 9.91 -3.09
C ARG A 31 4.92 8.70 -2.56
N ASP A 32 4.10 8.91 -1.54
CA ASP A 32 3.27 7.86 -0.95
C ASP A 32 2.28 7.31 -1.99
N ALA A 33 1.67 8.17 -2.81
CA ALA A 33 0.75 7.76 -3.87
C ALA A 33 1.45 6.91 -4.95
N VAL A 34 2.65 7.32 -5.39
CA VAL A 34 3.45 6.55 -6.36
C VAL A 34 3.80 5.17 -5.79
N GLU A 35 4.21 5.11 -4.53
CA GLU A 35 4.55 3.84 -3.88
C GLU A 35 3.33 2.94 -3.72
N ASN A 36 2.17 3.49 -3.36
CA ASN A 36 0.91 2.75 -3.28
C ASN A 36 0.50 2.15 -4.62
N VAL A 37 0.72 2.86 -5.74
CA VAL A 37 0.46 2.31 -7.08
C VAL A 37 1.38 1.11 -7.34
N ARG A 38 2.67 1.22 -7.01
CA ARG A 38 3.64 0.12 -7.15
C ARG A 38 3.23 -1.10 -6.34
N MET A 39 2.83 -0.91 -5.08
CA MET A 39 2.39 -1.98 -4.19
C MET A 39 1.15 -2.70 -4.73
N LYS A 40 0.11 -1.95 -5.15
CA LYS A 40 -1.09 -2.54 -5.75
C LYS A 40 -0.78 -3.38 -6.98
N GLN A 41 0.14 -2.93 -7.84
CA GLN A 41 0.56 -3.72 -9.01
C GLN A 41 1.24 -5.04 -8.63
N LEU A 42 2.03 -5.05 -7.56
CA LEU A 42 2.65 -6.27 -7.05
C LEU A 42 1.61 -7.22 -6.43
N GLU A 43 0.66 -6.69 -5.66
CA GLU A 43 -0.44 -7.47 -5.10
C GLU A 43 -1.27 -8.14 -6.21
N GLU A 44 -1.60 -7.41 -7.28
CA GLU A 44 -2.33 -7.98 -8.41
C GLU A 44 -1.51 -9.05 -9.14
N LYS A 45 -0.18 -8.89 -9.25
CA LYS A 45 0.69 -9.94 -9.79
C LYS A 45 0.69 -11.18 -8.91
N HIS A 46 0.73 -11.03 -7.58
CA HIS A 46 0.63 -12.16 -6.66
C HIS A 46 -0.70 -12.88 -6.82
N LYS A 47 -1.82 -12.16 -6.78
CA LYS A 47 -3.17 -12.72 -6.97
C LYS A 47 -3.27 -13.47 -8.30
N ALA A 48 -2.82 -12.87 -9.40
CA ALA A 48 -2.83 -13.51 -10.71
C ALA A 48 -1.94 -14.76 -10.74
N GLY A 49 -0.82 -14.76 -10.02
CA GLY A 49 0.05 -15.93 -9.85
C GLY A 49 -0.69 -17.09 -9.19
N TYR A 50 -1.32 -16.85 -8.04
CA TYR A 50 -2.10 -17.86 -7.31
C TYR A 50 -3.33 -18.33 -8.08
N GLN A 51 -4.00 -17.46 -8.84
CA GLN A 51 -5.12 -17.88 -9.68
C GLN A 51 -4.67 -18.77 -10.85
N ARG A 52 -3.53 -18.45 -11.47
CA ARG A 52 -2.99 -19.23 -12.60
C ARG A 52 -2.40 -20.56 -12.18
N LYS A 53 -1.85 -20.63 -10.97
CA LYS A 53 -1.29 -21.83 -10.36
C LYS A 53 -1.91 -21.99 -8.97
N PRO A 54 -3.17 -22.47 -8.91
CA PRO A 54 -3.78 -22.75 -7.62
C PRO A 54 -2.95 -23.80 -6.90
N VAL A 55 -2.88 -23.67 -5.58
CA VAL A 55 -2.23 -24.63 -4.70
C VAL A 55 -2.80 -26.02 -4.97
N GLN A 56 -1.91 -26.99 -5.22
CA GLN A 56 -2.30 -28.38 -5.37
C GLN A 56 -1.94 -29.16 -4.11
N THR A 57 -2.76 -30.11 -3.69
CA THR A 57 -2.35 -31.09 -2.67
C THR A 57 -1.30 -32.01 -3.29
N PRO A 58 -0.10 -32.24 -2.70
CA PRO A 58 0.32 -31.92 -1.33
C PRO A 58 1.39 -30.80 -1.22
N GLU A 59 1.30 -29.76 -2.05
CA GLU A 59 2.35 -28.73 -2.23
C GLU A 59 2.83 -28.06 -0.92
N PHE A 60 1.97 -27.97 0.10
CA PHE A 60 2.31 -27.41 1.41
C PHE A 60 2.07 -28.37 2.60
N ASP A 61 1.58 -29.58 2.35
CA ASP A 61 1.16 -30.54 3.40
C ASP A 61 2.34 -30.95 4.31
N VAL A 62 3.56 -30.94 3.76
CA VAL A 62 4.78 -31.27 4.53
C VAL A 62 5.02 -30.24 5.65
N TRP A 63 4.72 -28.96 5.40
CA TRP A 63 4.97 -27.88 6.36
C TRP A 63 3.95 -27.84 7.50
N GLU A 64 2.71 -28.30 7.26
CA GLU A 64 1.69 -28.40 8.32
C GLU A 64 2.13 -29.36 9.44
N SER A 65 2.81 -30.46 9.09
CA SER A 65 3.33 -31.43 10.06
C SER A 65 4.51 -30.93 10.90
N GLU A 66 5.12 -29.80 10.51
CA GLU A 66 6.28 -29.20 11.19
C GLU A 66 5.89 -28.02 12.11
N GLN A 67 4.62 -27.59 12.15
CA GLN A 67 4.19 -26.48 13.00
C GLN A 67 3.91 -26.91 14.46
N GLU A 68 4.89 -26.73 15.34
CA GLU A 68 4.66 -26.69 16.80
C GLU A 68 4.42 -25.23 17.26
N TRP A 69 3.19 -24.92 17.69
CA TRP A 69 2.86 -23.64 18.33
C TRP A 69 2.94 -23.79 19.87
N PRO A 70 3.67 -22.92 20.57
CA PRO A 70 3.69 -22.92 22.05
C PRO A 70 2.31 -22.51 22.61
N GLU A 71 1.94 -23.06 23.78
CA GLU A 71 0.73 -22.68 24.56
C GLU A 71 0.76 -21.23 25.05
#